data_AF-A0A849ZHT9-F1
#
_entry.id   AF-A0A849ZHT9-F1
#
_cell.length_a   1.000
_cell.length_b   1.000
_cell.length_c   1.000
_cell.angle_alpha   90.00
_cell.angle_beta   90.00
_cell.angle_gamma   90.00
#
_symmetry.space_group_name_H-M   'P 1'
#
loop_
_entity.id
_entity.type
_entity.pdbx_description
1 polymer ?
#
loop_
_entity_poly.entity_id
_entity_poly.type
_entity_poly.pdbx_seq_one_letter_code
_entity_poly.pdbx_strand_id
1 'polypeptide(L)'
;MPGAMGFVETKGFTGLIEATDAMIKEARVELVRQEQIGGSYATVIVTGDVGAVRASVEAGAEAAKRAGEFHAANVIPNMNAMAEKVLIRWEEGGGEFAPSDAIGLVEMQGFAAMVEAADAATKAAKVALADYVSLGSGYSAFVVRGDVAACRTAVDSGV
;
A
#
# COMPACT_ATOMS: atom_id res chain seq x y z
N MET A 1 9.33 18.19 -10.70
CA MET A 1 9.44 18.16 -12.18
C MET A 1 8.02 18.29 -12.70
N PRO A 2 7.72 19.01 -13.80
CA PRO A 2 6.34 19.05 -14.30
C PRO A 2 5.99 17.67 -14.88
N GLY A 3 5.19 16.89 -14.15
CA GLY A 3 4.75 15.55 -14.52
C GLY A 3 3.25 15.36 -14.26
N ALA A 4 2.67 14.35 -14.89
CA ALA A 4 1.31 13.93 -14.56
C ALA A 4 1.29 13.25 -13.20
N MET A 5 0.19 13.36 -12.47
CA MET A 5 -0.02 12.72 -11.18
C MET A 5 -1.13 11.68 -11.29
N GLY A 6 -0.90 10.49 -10.72
CA GLY A 6 -1.86 9.39 -10.67
C GLY A 6 -2.24 9.05 -9.25
N PHE A 7 -3.50 8.67 -9.05
CA PHE A 7 -4.08 8.37 -7.75
C PHE A 7 -4.91 7.10 -7.82
N VAL A 8 -4.74 6.22 -6.84
CA VAL A 8 -5.67 5.11 -6.56
C VAL A 8 -5.95 5.09 -5.06
N GLU A 9 -7.22 5.16 -4.71
CA GLU A 9 -7.71 5.16 -3.34
C GLU A 9 -8.51 3.90 -3.05
N THR A 10 -8.25 3.32 -1.89
CA THR A 10 -8.93 2.14 -1.37
C THR A 10 -9.41 2.39 0.05
N LYS A 11 -10.43 1.64 0.44
CA LYS A 11 -10.75 1.45 1.85
C LYS A 11 -10.14 0.13 2.31
N GLY A 12 -9.22 0.23 3.26
CA GLY A 12 -8.27 -0.83 3.59
C GLY A 12 -6.93 -0.67 2.85
N PHE A 13 -5.89 -1.16 3.49
CA PHE A 13 -4.49 -1.12 3.09
C PHE A 13 -4.08 -2.30 2.20
N THR A 14 -4.74 -3.47 2.28
CA THR A 14 -4.44 -4.61 1.38
C THR A 14 -4.64 -4.19 -0.07
N GLY A 15 -5.81 -3.63 -0.38
CA GLY A 15 -6.11 -3.12 -1.71
C GLY A 15 -5.13 -2.03 -2.15
N LEU A 16 -4.65 -1.20 -1.22
CA LEU A 16 -3.68 -0.14 -1.50
C LEU A 16 -2.32 -0.71 -1.91
N ILE A 17 -1.83 -1.73 -1.19
CA ILE A 17 -0.53 -2.34 -1.45
C ILE A 17 -0.56 -3.06 -2.80
N GLU A 18 -1.63 -3.81 -3.09
CA GLU A 18 -1.83 -4.47 -4.39
C GLU A 18 -1.93 -3.47 -5.54
N ALA A 19 -2.64 -2.35 -5.33
CA ALA A 19 -2.69 -1.26 -6.28
C ALA A 19 -1.30 -0.66 -6.51
N THR A 20 -0.57 -0.36 -5.43
CA THR A 20 0.78 0.23 -5.48
C THR A 20 1.73 -0.66 -6.28
N ASP A 21 1.73 -1.96 -6.00
CA ASP A 21 2.58 -2.95 -6.70
C ASP A 21 2.26 -3.00 -8.21
N ALA A 22 0.97 -3.08 -8.56
CA ALA A 22 0.54 -3.08 -9.96
C ALA A 22 0.91 -1.76 -10.67
N MET A 23 0.69 -0.61 -10.02
CA MET A 23 0.98 0.72 -10.58
C MET A 23 2.46 0.88 -10.96
N ILE A 24 3.38 0.52 -10.08
CA ILE A 24 4.81 0.71 -10.30
C ILE A 24 5.42 -0.34 -11.24
N LYS A 25 4.76 -1.48 -11.42
CA LYS A 25 5.17 -2.54 -12.36
C LYS A 25 4.64 -2.33 -13.77
N GLU A 26 3.49 -1.69 -13.94
CA GLU A 26 2.84 -1.49 -15.24
C GLU A 26 3.60 -0.52 -16.15
N ALA A 27 4.09 0.59 -15.58
CA ALA A 27 4.75 1.62 -16.35
C ALA A 27 5.86 2.30 -15.55
N ARG A 28 6.76 3.01 -16.25
CA ARG A 28 7.82 3.78 -15.62
C ARG A 28 7.23 5.04 -14.95
N VAL A 29 6.79 4.87 -13.71
CA VAL A 29 6.33 5.93 -12.82
C VAL A 29 7.13 5.91 -11.52
N GLU A 30 7.18 7.04 -10.83
CA GLU A 30 7.79 7.14 -9.50
C GLU A 30 6.69 7.13 -8.43
N LEU A 31 6.84 6.28 -7.42
CA LEU A 31 6.00 6.32 -6.24
C LEU A 31 6.31 7.60 -5.46
N VAL A 32 5.30 8.46 -5.31
CA VAL A 32 5.43 9.72 -4.61
C VAL A 32 5.24 9.52 -3.11
N ARG A 33 4.09 8.95 -2.73
CA ARG A 33 3.76 8.60 -1.34
C ARG A 33 2.49 7.75 -1.27
N GLN A 34 2.22 7.26 -0.07
CA GLN A 34 0.89 6.86 0.37
C GLN A 34 0.35 7.91 1.35
N GLU A 35 -0.95 8.18 1.28
CA GLU A 35 -1.65 9.14 2.12
C GLU A 35 -2.80 8.44 2.82
N GLN A 36 -2.92 8.59 4.14
CA GLN A 36 -4.01 8.01 4.93
C GLN A 36 -4.81 9.13 5.57
N ILE A 37 -6.10 9.18 5.29
CA ILE A 37 -6.97 10.28 5.76
C ILE A 37 -7.89 9.87 6.92
N GLY A 38 -7.69 8.67 7.46
CA GLY A 38 -8.57 8.04 8.45
C GLY A 38 -9.81 7.42 7.78
N GLY A 39 -10.72 6.85 8.57
CA GLY A 39 -11.86 6.14 7.98
C GLY A 39 -11.51 4.81 7.30
N SER A 40 -10.28 4.34 7.48
CA SER A 40 -9.65 3.27 6.70
C SER A 40 -9.40 3.63 5.23
N TYR A 41 -9.47 4.91 4.84
CA TYR A 41 -9.14 5.34 3.49
C TYR A 41 -7.65 5.63 3.35
N ALA A 42 -7.08 5.07 2.29
CA ALA A 42 -5.70 5.30 1.92
C ALA A 42 -5.57 5.48 0.40
N THR A 43 -4.69 6.38 -0.02
CA THR A 43 -4.42 6.71 -1.42
C THR A 43 -2.95 6.52 -1.74
N VAL A 44 -2.64 5.82 -2.83
CA VAL A 44 -1.31 5.77 -3.41
C VAL A 44 -1.20 6.82 -4.51
N ILE A 45 -0.08 7.53 -4.52
CA ILE A 45 0.20 8.64 -5.43
C ILE A 45 1.46 8.33 -6.23
N VAL A 46 1.39 8.44 -7.56
CA VAL A 46 2.53 8.26 -8.47
C VAL A 46 2.71 9.46 -9.39
N THR A 47 3.90 9.65 -9.94
CA THR A 47 4.22 10.70 -10.92
C THR A 47 4.98 10.17 -12.12
N GLY A 48 4.85 10.83 -13.27
CA GLY A 48 5.56 10.48 -14.49
C GLY A 48 4.98 11.13 -15.75
N ASP A 49 5.31 10.57 -16.91
CA ASP A 49 4.70 10.98 -18.18
C ASP A 49 3.21 10.61 -18.22
N VAL A 50 2.36 11.47 -18.81
CA VAL A 50 0.90 11.28 -18.80
C VAL A 50 0.45 9.92 -19.33
N GLY A 51 1.11 9.36 -20.34
CA GLY A 51 0.81 8.03 -20.87
C GLY A 51 1.12 6.93 -19.86
N ALA A 52 2.30 6.99 -19.24
CA ALA A 52 2.73 6.03 -18.21
C ALA A 52 1.82 6.09 -16.98
N VAL A 53 1.47 7.30 -16.52
CA VAL A 53 0.59 7.51 -15.37
C VAL A 53 -0.82 6.97 -15.64
N ARG A 54 -1.35 7.13 -16.86
CA ARG A 54 -2.67 6.56 -17.22
C ARG A 54 -2.67 5.04 -17.15
N ALA A 55 -1.70 4.39 -17.79
CA ALA A 55 -1.56 2.94 -17.76
C ALA A 55 -1.37 2.43 -16.32
N SER A 56 -0.48 3.08 -15.56
CA SER A 56 -0.23 2.77 -14.15
C SER A 56 -1.51 2.82 -13.30
N VAL A 57 -2.28 3.91 -13.37
CA VAL A 57 -3.53 4.07 -12.61
C VAL A 57 -4.59 3.06 -13.01
N GLU A 58 -4.71 2.74 -14.30
CA GLU A 58 -5.64 1.71 -14.78
C GLU A 58 -5.31 0.33 -14.19
N ALA A 59 -4.04 -0.09 -14.27
CA ALA A 59 -3.59 -1.35 -13.67
C ALA A 59 -3.78 -1.38 -12.15
N GLY A 60 -3.45 -0.29 -11.47
CA GLY A 60 -3.66 -0.13 -10.02
C GLY A 60 -5.12 -0.25 -9.61
N ALA A 61 -6.02 0.41 -10.33
CA ALA A 61 -7.45 0.38 -10.04
C ALA A 61 -8.03 -1.03 -10.21
N GLU A 62 -7.61 -1.77 -11.24
CA GLU A 62 -8.05 -3.16 -11.44
C GLU A 62 -7.48 -4.11 -10.39
N ALA A 63 -6.24 -3.92 -9.95
CA ALA A 63 -5.67 -4.67 -8.83
C ALA A 63 -6.43 -4.40 -7.52
N ALA A 64 -6.69 -3.13 -7.19
CA ALA A 64 -7.45 -2.73 -6.02
C ALA A 64 -8.84 -3.38 -5.96
N LYS A 65 -9.57 -3.39 -7.08
CA LYS A 65 -10.92 -3.97 -7.17
C LYS A 65 -10.94 -5.48 -6.91
N ARG A 66 -9.84 -6.19 -7.21
CA ARG A 66 -9.72 -7.64 -6.95
C ARG A 66 -9.31 -7.93 -5.51
N ALA A 67 -8.45 -7.10 -4.94
CA ALA A 67 -7.81 -7.35 -3.65
C ALA A 67 -8.56 -6.78 -2.44
N GLY A 68 -9.41 -5.76 -2.63
CA GLY A 68 -10.12 -5.10 -1.53
C GLY A 68 -11.23 -4.16 -1.98
N GLU A 69 -11.56 -3.19 -1.13
CA GLU A 69 -12.61 -2.20 -1.41
C GLU A 69 -12.01 -1.00 -2.16
N PHE A 70 -12.12 -1.01 -3.49
CA PHE A 70 -11.75 0.12 -4.34
C PHE A 70 -12.68 1.33 -4.08
N HIS A 71 -12.10 2.52 -3.92
CA HIS A 71 -12.86 3.75 -3.71
C HIS A 71 -12.82 4.69 -4.92
N ALA A 72 -11.62 5.08 -5.36
CA ALA A 72 -11.46 6.06 -6.43
C ALA A 72 -10.15 5.88 -7.21
N ALA A 73 -10.12 6.36 -8.45
CA ALA A 73 -8.90 6.50 -9.25
C ALA A 73 -8.98 7.76 -10.11
N ASN A 74 -7.86 8.45 -10.28
CA ASN A 74 -7.80 9.65 -11.11
C ASN A 74 -6.40 9.91 -11.69
N VAL A 75 -6.35 10.66 -12.78
CA VAL A 75 -5.12 11.16 -13.40
C VAL A 75 -5.23 12.66 -13.62
N ILE A 76 -4.23 13.40 -13.17
CA ILE A 76 -4.08 14.84 -13.41
C ILE A 76 -2.89 15.04 -14.35
N PRO A 77 -3.11 15.29 -15.66
CA PRO A 77 -2.04 15.32 -16.68
C PRO A 77 -0.97 16.39 -16.51
N ASN A 78 -1.32 17.52 -15.89
CA ASN A 78 -0.43 18.66 -15.73
C ASN A 78 -0.76 19.35 -14.41
N MET A 79 -0.24 18.81 -13.31
CA MET A 79 -0.47 19.34 -11.97
C MET A 79 0.24 20.69 -11.81
N ASN A 80 -0.41 21.65 -11.14
CA ASN A 80 0.25 22.89 -10.80
C ASN A 80 1.36 22.63 -9.75
N ALA A 81 2.54 23.22 -9.95
CA ALA A 81 3.71 23.01 -9.09
C ALA A 81 3.48 23.36 -7.60
N MET A 82 2.58 24.31 -7.29
CA MET A 82 2.22 24.64 -5.90
C MET A 82 1.38 23.52 -5.28
N ALA A 83 0.43 22.96 -6.03
CA ALA A 83 -0.40 21.84 -5.57
C ALA A 83 0.45 20.57 -5.39
N GLU A 84 1.39 20.31 -6.32
CA GLU A 84 2.37 19.24 -6.21
C GLU A 84 3.18 19.35 -4.90
N LYS A 85 3.72 20.52 -4.57
CA LYS A 85 4.49 20.73 -3.33
C LYS A 85 3.69 20.47 -2.05
N VAL A 86 2.41 20.84 -2.03
CA VAL A 86 1.54 20.58 -0.87
C VAL A 86 1.32 19.07 -0.68
N LEU A 87 1.13 18.33 -1.78
CA LEU A 87 0.90 16.89 -1.75
C LEU A 87 2.16 16.07 -1.39
N ILE A 88 3.35 16.50 -1.84
CA ILE A 88 4.61 15.75 -1.67
C ILE A 88 5.25 15.94 -0.28
N ARG A 89 4.65 16.73 0.63
CA ARG A 89 5.26 17.00 1.95
C ARG A 89 5.59 15.70 2.70
N TRP A 90 6.87 15.34 2.70
CA TRP A 90 7.43 14.08 3.20
C TRP A 90 7.88 14.23 4.64
N GLU A 91 7.64 13.21 5.46
CA GLU A 91 8.38 12.96 6.69
C GLU A 91 9.15 11.65 6.49
N GLU A 92 10.46 11.67 6.75
CA GLU A 92 11.31 10.49 6.60
C GLU A 92 10.92 9.44 7.65
N GLY A 93 10.56 8.24 7.20
CA GLY A 93 10.21 7.15 8.10
C GLY A 93 9.80 5.89 7.35
N GLY A 94 10.79 5.14 6.86
CA GLY A 94 10.60 3.80 6.32
C GLY A 94 11.82 2.95 6.63
N GLY A 95 11.61 1.77 7.20
CA GLY A 95 12.70 0.81 7.45
C GLY A 95 13.29 0.27 6.13
N GLU A 96 14.58 -0.06 6.14
CA GLU A 96 15.23 -0.78 5.05
C GLU A 96 14.81 -2.27 5.08
N PHE A 97 14.24 -2.77 3.98
CA PHE A 97 13.93 -4.19 3.80
C PHE A 97 14.76 -4.81 2.67
N ALA A 98 15.14 -6.07 2.82
CA ALA A 98 15.94 -6.78 1.82
C ALA A 98 15.17 -6.96 0.48
N PRO A 99 15.82 -6.80 -0.69
CA PRO A 99 15.15 -6.70 -2.00
C PRO A 99 14.43 -7.96 -2.56
N SER A 100 14.31 -9.06 -1.81
CA SER A 100 13.82 -10.35 -2.34
C SER A 100 12.81 -11.10 -1.46
N ASP A 101 12.43 -10.55 -0.31
CA ASP A 101 11.47 -11.22 0.58
C ASP A 101 10.02 -10.93 0.14
N ALA A 102 9.17 -11.96 0.14
CA ALA A 102 7.73 -11.81 -0.02
C ALA A 102 7.13 -10.99 1.13
N ILE A 103 5.95 -10.42 0.87
CA ILE A 103 5.17 -9.67 1.87
C ILE A 103 3.92 -10.48 2.21
N GLY A 104 3.65 -10.64 3.50
CA GLY A 104 2.34 -11.07 4.00
C GLY A 104 1.69 -9.90 4.74
N LEU A 105 0.39 -9.71 4.53
CA LEU A 105 -0.36 -8.60 5.11
C LEU A 105 -1.68 -9.11 5.67
N VAL A 106 -2.00 -8.73 6.90
CA VAL A 106 -3.29 -9.05 7.53
C VAL A 106 -3.88 -7.79 8.10
N GLU A 107 -5.12 -7.50 7.73
CA GLU A 107 -5.90 -6.37 8.21
C GLU A 107 -7.01 -6.86 9.13
N MET A 108 -7.19 -6.16 10.25
CA MET A 108 -8.27 -6.48 11.17
C MET A 108 -8.71 -5.27 11.98
N GLN A 109 -9.86 -5.41 12.61
CA GLN A 109 -10.38 -4.42 13.54
C GLN A 109 -9.77 -4.63 14.93
N GLY A 110 -9.16 -3.59 15.48
CA GLY A 110 -8.63 -3.54 16.83
C GLY A 110 -7.12 -3.80 16.90
N PHE A 111 -6.41 -2.91 17.60
CA PHE A 111 -4.96 -3.03 17.79
C PHE A 111 -4.57 -4.27 18.59
N ALA A 112 -5.34 -4.62 19.64
CA ALA A 112 -5.06 -5.81 20.44
C ALA A 112 -5.19 -7.11 19.63
N ALA A 113 -6.25 -7.21 18.81
CA ALA A 113 -6.44 -8.33 17.88
C ALA A 113 -5.27 -8.43 16.89
N MET A 114 -4.80 -7.29 16.37
CA MET A 114 -3.63 -7.23 15.48
C MET A 114 -2.37 -7.78 16.14
N VAL A 115 -2.11 -7.42 17.40
CA VAL A 115 -0.95 -7.93 18.15
C VAL A 115 -1.05 -9.44 18.37
N GLU A 116 -2.22 -9.95 18.74
CA GLU A 116 -2.45 -11.39 18.93
C GLU A 116 -2.24 -12.16 17.61
N ALA A 117 -2.77 -11.65 16.50
CA ALA A 117 -2.59 -12.24 15.18
C ALA A 117 -1.13 -12.20 14.70
N ALA A 118 -0.42 -11.10 14.94
CA ALA A 118 1.00 -11.00 14.60
C ALA A 118 1.87 -11.98 15.42
N ASP A 119 1.57 -12.16 16.70
CA ASP A 119 2.22 -13.17 17.55
C ASP A 119 1.96 -14.59 17.03
N ALA A 120 0.72 -14.91 16.66
CA ALA A 120 0.37 -16.20 16.06
C ALA A 120 1.12 -16.42 14.74
N ALA A 121 1.11 -15.44 13.84
CA ALA A 121 1.76 -15.49 12.54
C ALA A 121 3.28 -15.71 12.64
N THR A 122 3.96 -14.99 13.53
CA THR A 122 5.42 -15.10 13.74
C THR A 122 5.83 -16.40 14.45
N LYS A 123 4.94 -17.03 15.22
CA LYS A 123 5.16 -18.37 15.79
C LYS A 123 4.91 -19.50 14.79
N ALA A 124 4.02 -19.29 13.81
CA ALA A 124 3.63 -20.31 12.84
C ALA A 124 4.68 -20.55 11.74
N ALA A 125 5.45 -19.51 11.37
CA ALA A 125 6.41 -19.60 10.28
C ALA A 125 7.66 -18.74 10.52
N LYS A 126 8.73 -19.03 9.78
CA LYS A 126 9.95 -18.23 9.80
C LYS A 126 9.75 -16.93 9.00
N VAL A 127 9.07 -15.97 9.61
CA VAL A 127 8.84 -14.63 9.07
C VAL A 127 9.31 -13.57 10.06
N ALA A 128 9.69 -12.40 9.54
CA ALA A 128 9.97 -11.22 10.35
C ALA A 128 8.76 -10.30 10.35
N LEU A 129 8.35 -9.82 11.53
CA LEU A 129 7.40 -8.70 11.64
C LEU A 129 8.12 -7.44 11.17
N ALA A 130 7.65 -6.89 10.06
CA ALA A 130 8.30 -5.79 9.36
C ALA A 130 7.74 -4.43 9.77
N ASP A 131 6.42 -4.32 9.86
CA ASP A 131 5.74 -3.08 10.23
C ASP A 131 4.31 -3.34 10.71
N TYR A 132 3.68 -2.31 11.28
CA TYR A 132 2.24 -2.26 11.47
C TYR A 132 1.70 -0.90 11.03
N VAL A 133 0.46 -0.87 10.58
CA VAL A 133 -0.19 0.34 10.06
C VAL A 133 -1.51 0.56 10.78
N SER A 134 -1.74 1.78 11.28
CA SER A 134 -3.03 2.21 11.81
C SER A 134 -3.79 2.97 10.74
N LEU A 135 -4.95 2.45 10.33
CA LEU A 135 -5.73 2.99 9.20
C LEU A 135 -6.86 3.92 9.66
N GLY A 136 -6.99 4.13 10.97
CA GLY A 136 -8.12 4.84 11.56
C GLY A 136 -9.41 4.00 11.60
N SER A 137 -10.45 4.54 12.23
CA SER A 137 -11.73 3.85 12.48
C SER A 137 -11.62 2.47 13.14
N GLY A 138 -10.56 2.29 13.94
CA GLY A 138 -10.30 1.03 14.63
C GLY A 138 -9.69 -0.07 13.76
N TYR A 139 -9.30 0.20 12.51
CA TYR A 139 -8.60 -0.78 11.67
C TYR A 139 -7.09 -0.65 11.80
N SER A 140 -6.42 -1.79 11.88
CA SER A 140 -4.97 -1.89 11.88
C SER A 140 -4.54 -3.08 11.04
N ALA A 141 -3.34 -2.97 10.46
CA ALA A 141 -2.71 -4.05 9.72
C ALA A 141 -1.33 -4.34 10.29
N PHE A 142 -0.86 -5.58 10.14
CA PHE A 142 0.55 -5.91 10.32
C PHE A 142 1.13 -6.45 9.02
N VAL A 143 2.44 -6.27 8.86
CA VAL A 143 3.21 -6.68 7.69
C VAL A 143 4.30 -7.64 8.13
N VAL A 144 4.39 -8.79 7.46
CA VAL A 144 5.47 -9.76 7.64
C VAL A 144 6.30 -9.93 6.36
N ARG A 145 7.57 -10.28 6.52
CA ARG A 145 8.50 -10.58 5.42
C ARG A 145 9.13 -11.97 5.58
N GLY A 146 9.33 -12.66 4.48
CA GLY A 146 9.96 -13.99 4.45
C GLY A 146 9.91 -14.62 3.07
N ASP A 147 10.17 -15.92 2.98
CA ASP A 147 9.89 -16.64 1.73
C ASP A 147 8.37 -16.78 1.50
N VAL A 148 7.97 -17.07 0.26
CA VAL A 148 6.55 -17.13 -0.14
C VAL A 148 5.76 -18.14 0.68
N ALA A 149 6.33 -19.31 1.00
CA ALA A 149 5.63 -20.34 1.75
C ALA A 149 5.47 -19.96 3.23
N ALA A 150 6.49 -19.34 3.80
CA ALA A 150 6.48 -18.82 5.16
C ALA A 150 5.47 -17.67 5.30
N CYS A 151 5.46 -16.70 4.38
CA CYS A 151 4.48 -15.61 4.37
C CYS A 151 3.06 -16.14 4.25
N ARG A 152 2.80 -17.12 3.39
CA ARG A 152 1.47 -17.72 3.26
C ARG A 152 1.01 -18.40 4.55
N THR A 153 1.88 -19.21 5.16
CA THR A 153 1.60 -19.88 6.44
C THR A 153 1.34 -18.87 7.56
N ALA A 154 2.13 -17.80 7.60
CA ALA A 154 1.98 -16.72 8.58
C ALA A 154 0.64 -15.99 8.42
N VAL A 155 0.28 -15.62 7.18
CA VAL A 155 -1.00 -14.97 6.88
C VAL A 155 -2.17 -15.88 7.25
N ASP A 156 -2.16 -17.15 6.83
CA ASP A 156 -3.25 -18.10 7.11
C ASP A 156 -3.46 -18.35 8.63
N SER A 157 -2.42 -18.14 9.44
CA SER A 157 -2.47 -18.31 10.90
C SER A 157 -2.88 -17.04 11.67
N GLY A 158 -2.90 -15.88 11.01
CA GLY A 158 -3.20 -14.58 11.59
C GLY A 158 -4.65 -14.11 11.38
N VAL A 159 -5.52 -14.96 10.82
CA VAL A 159 -6.94 -14.67 10.50
C VAL A 159 -7.88 -15.47 11.38
#